data_AF-A0AAV5XE04-F1
#
_entry.id   AF-A0AAV5XE04-F1
#
_cell.length_a   1.000
_cell.length_b   1.000
_cell.length_c   1.000
_cell.angle_alpha   90.00
_cell.angle_beta   90.00
_cell.angle_gamma   90.00
#
_symmetry.space_group_name_H-M   'P 1'
#
loop_
_entity.id
_entity.type
_entity.pdbx_description
1 polymer ?
#
loop_
_entity_poly.entity_id
_entity_poly.type
_entity_poly.pdbx_seq_one_letter_code
_entity_poly.pdbx_strand_id
1 'polypeptide(L)'
;MFKRILVAYDGSEGAQAALRLGIGLAKNPGTEIYSISVEEHLPRYAATISEVEGAREQIDEHFRALTKQARDMAALAGVELETAVRQGHELQSILDFARTRRSDLLVLGSHGHSRVFERIIGSTSLSLVRLASCSVLLVRSEKRSDGLSDITRILVGLDGSPLGRLAFHTALDFAILCGASVVGATIREVSPLARLDEAGAGYIMQLKAAAEEQARAAGITFEHVTRNGHAAQALREIARDVGADLMFVGATGLEHPWSSTIGGTASSIASEAGCSVLVVRSPQALMHVDDIMVRAVSSVTTDTPLAEVVELLLRRNVKALPVVDSRRHVVGIITGGDLLTRGDLGLRLSIKQELDADTLRDRLRALSGSAKSAREVMSRHVHTVESSADLATVMRQMAAQRIKRLPVVNEKKELVGIVSRADVLRAIASLPEPHDTAQHVLPAAGRTVADAEITEAPVVTAETSAEEVLRRVLENPLRRVVVTSPAGTVLGLITDRDVLARSTPETRPWILRMLMGTGPRKDEKHAHTHPGPLTATALMAPSLITVRPEDSLGHAARLMMQHRVKRLVVVDEAGRFHGLVDRREVLRLLAG
;
A
#
# COMPACT_ATOMS: atom_id res chain seq x y z
N MET A 1 -4.02 -17.65 3.04
CA MET A 1 -2.87 -18.38 3.62
C MET A 1 -1.54 -18.19 2.88
N PHE A 2 -0.41 -18.40 3.57
CA PHE A 2 0.97 -18.19 3.11
C PHE A 2 1.41 -19.11 1.96
N LYS A 3 2.13 -18.54 0.99
CA LYS A 3 2.58 -19.20 -0.25
C LYS A 3 4.08 -19.38 -0.33
N ARG A 4 4.89 -18.58 0.36
CA ARG A 4 6.35 -18.66 0.33
C ARG A 4 6.91 -18.52 1.73
N ILE A 5 7.19 -19.66 2.35
CA ILE A 5 7.62 -19.77 3.74
C ILE A 5 9.15 -19.83 3.79
N LEU A 6 9.77 -18.96 4.57
CA LEU A 6 11.19 -19.03 4.89
C LEU A 6 11.38 -19.47 6.34
N VAL A 7 12.23 -20.46 6.57
CA VAL A 7 12.65 -20.90 7.90
C VAL A 7 14.10 -20.49 8.12
N ALA A 8 14.40 -19.74 9.18
CA ALA A 8 15.78 -19.55 9.62
C ALA A 8 16.23 -20.78 10.41
N TYR A 9 17.31 -21.42 9.98
CA TYR A 9 17.74 -22.71 10.50
C TYR A 9 19.22 -22.74 10.86
N ASP A 10 19.50 -22.82 12.16
CA ASP A 10 20.84 -22.91 12.76
C ASP A 10 21.10 -24.28 13.44
N GLY A 11 20.18 -25.24 13.26
CA GLY A 11 20.23 -26.58 13.87
C GLY A 11 19.81 -26.66 15.33
N SER A 12 19.57 -25.53 16.01
CA SER A 12 19.12 -25.52 17.42
C SER A 12 17.74 -26.19 17.59
N GLU A 13 17.41 -26.61 18.81
CA GLU A 13 16.09 -27.21 19.10
C GLU A 13 14.93 -26.27 18.71
N GLY A 14 15.09 -24.96 18.96
CA GLY A 14 14.13 -23.93 18.56
C GLY A 14 13.97 -23.84 17.05
N ALA A 15 15.07 -23.87 16.29
CA ALA A 15 15.05 -23.88 14.83
C ALA A 15 14.47 -25.19 14.25
N GLN A 16 14.68 -26.33 14.92
CA GLN A 16 14.06 -27.60 14.52
C GLN A 16 12.54 -27.57 14.73
N ALA A 17 12.05 -27.01 15.83
CA ALA A 17 10.61 -26.81 16.05
C ALA A 17 10.01 -25.85 15.02
N ALA A 18 10.72 -24.76 14.70
CA ALA A 18 10.36 -23.83 13.64
C ALA A 18 10.25 -24.52 12.28
N LEU A 19 11.22 -25.38 11.94
CA LEU A 19 11.22 -26.14 10.70
C LEU A 19 10.04 -27.12 10.64
N ARG A 20 9.73 -27.85 11.73
CA ARG A 20 8.57 -28.76 11.77
C ARG A 20 7.26 -28.04 11.52
N LEU A 21 7.05 -26.89 12.16
CA LEU A 21 5.86 -26.05 11.92
C LEU A 21 5.81 -25.51 10.49
N GLY A 22 6.93 -25.03 9.96
CA GLY A 22 7.05 -24.56 8.58
C GLY A 22 6.69 -25.65 7.57
N ILE A 23 7.22 -26.87 7.75
CA ILE A 23 6.90 -28.04 6.92
C ILE A 23 5.40 -28.38 7.02
N GLY A 24 4.82 -28.33 8.22
CA GLY A 24 3.39 -28.54 8.42
C GLY A 24 2.52 -27.57 7.63
N LEU A 25 2.88 -26.28 7.61
CA LEU A 25 2.20 -25.26 6.80
C LEU A 25 2.39 -25.46 5.28
N ALA A 26 3.55 -25.96 4.86
CA ALA A 26 3.89 -26.19 3.46
C ALA A 26 3.18 -27.39 2.82
N LYS A 27 2.45 -28.21 3.60
CA LYS A 27 1.59 -29.28 3.06
C LYS A 27 0.42 -28.75 2.22
N ASN A 28 0.09 -27.47 2.33
CA ASN A 28 -0.96 -26.84 1.54
C ASN A 28 -0.53 -26.72 0.06
N PRO A 29 -1.34 -27.13 -0.93
CA PRO A 29 -0.99 -27.05 -2.34
C PRO A 29 -0.55 -25.65 -2.80
N GLY A 30 0.56 -25.62 -3.54
CA GLY A 30 1.15 -24.40 -4.10
C GLY A 30 1.86 -23.51 -3.08
N THR A 31 2.25 -24.07 -1.93
CA THR A 31 3.13 -23.39 -0.97
C THR A 31 4.57 -23.87 -1.16
N GLU A 32 5.48 -22.91 -1.33
CA GLU A 32 6.93 -23.14 -1.41
C GLU A 32 7.55 -22.93 -0.03
N ILE A 33 8.52 -23.77 0.34
CA ILE A 33 9.26 -23.64 1.59
C ILE A 33 10.77 -23.60 1.33
N TYR A 34 11.40 -22.67 2.02
CA TYR A 34 12.83 -22.39 1.97
C TYR A 34 13.42 -22.50 3.37
N SER A 35 14.64 -23.02 3.48
CA SER A 35 15.45 -22.96 4.69
C SER A 35 16.73 -22.19 4.41
N ILE A 36 17.06 -21.24 5.29
CA ILE A 36 18.32 -20.49 5.24
C ILE A 36 19.16 -20.75 6.48
N SER A 37 20.43 -21.04 6.25
CA SER A 37 21.48 -21.06 7.27
C SER A 37 22.51 -19.98 6.93
N VAL A 38 22.97 -19.22 7.92
CA VAL A 38 23.95 -18.15 7.72
C VAL A 38 25.27 -18.51 8.37
N GLU A 39 26.34 -18.47 7.58
CA GLU A 39 27.71 -18.62 8.02
C GLU A 39 28.28 -17.24 8.37
N GLU A 40 28.37 -16.94 9.66
CA GLU A 40 28.97 -15.71 10.16
C GLU A 40 30.48 -15.92 10.37
N HIS A 41 31.30 -15.20 9.59
CA HIS A 41 32.75 -15.25 9.74
C HIS A 41 33.18 -14.41 10.96
N LEU A 42 33.49 -15.07 12.08
CA LEU A 42 34.33 -14.48 13.10
C LEU A 42 35.76 -14.35 12.55
N PRO A 43 36.44 -13.18 12.66
CA PRO A 43 37.84 -13.07 12.31
C PRO A 43 38.67 -13.95 13.25
N ARG A 44 38.99 -15.18 12.82
CA ARG A 44 39.99 -16.01 13.48
C ARG A 44 41.36 -15.54 13.02
N TYR A 45 42.20 -15.07 13.95
CA TYR A 45 43.62 -14.90 13.72
C TYR A 45 44.26 -16.29 13.56
N ALA A 46 44.19 -16.85 12.36
CA ALA A 46 44.87 -18.10 12.03
C ALA A 46 46.37 -17.82 11.81
N ALA A 47 47.23 -18.65 12.40
CA ALA A 47 48.68 -18.48 12.31
C ALA A 47 49.25 -19.12 11.03
N THR A 48 48.51 -20.04 10.39
CA THR A 48 48.94 -20.76 9.19
C THR A 48 47.82 -20.98 8.15
N ILE A 49 48.18 -21.22 6.89
CA ILE A 49 47.24 -21.51 5.79
C ILE A 49 46.47 -22.83 6.04
N SER A 50 47.15 -23.84 6.60
CA SER A 50 46.55 -25.15 6.90
C SER A 50 45.46 -25.07 7.98
N GLU A 51 45.61 -24.16 8.97
CA GLU A 51 44.56 -23.89 9.97
C GLU A 51 43.32 -23.22 9.35
N VAL A 52 43.51 -22.38 8.33
CA VAL A 52 42.39 -21.74 7.60
C VAL A 52 41.65 -22.76 6.74
N GLU A 53 42.37 -23.62 6.01
CA GLU A 53 41.79 -24.67 5.18
C GLU A 53 41.00 -25.69 6.02
N GLY A 54 41.60 -26.20 7.10
CA GLY A 54 40.90 -27.13 8.00
C GLY A 54 39.68 -26.52 8.71
N ALA A 55 39.73 -25.23 9.07
CA ALA A 55 38.57 -24.54 9.63
C ALA A 55 37.44 -24.38 8.61
N ARG A 56 37.76 -24.11 7.33
CA ARG A 56 36.77 -24.03 6.24
C ARG A 56 36.12 -25.37 5.96
N GLU A 57 36.89 -26.45 5.91
CA GLU A 57 36.34 -27.81 5.70
C GLU A 57 35.36 -28.21 6.80
N GLN A 58 35.69 -27.93 8.07
CA GLN A 58 34.77 -28.19 9.20
C GLN A 58 33.48 -27.38 9.12
N ILE A 59 33.56 -26.12 8.70
CA ILE A 59 32.39 -25.26 8.54
C ILE A 59 31.50 -25.77 7.39
N ASP A 60 32.11 -26.13 6.26
CA ASP A 60 31.40 -26.71 5.11
C ASP A 60 30.70 -28.02 5.50
N GLU A 61 31.37 -28.90 6.23
CA GLU A 61 30.78 -30.15 6.73
C GLU A 61 29.61 -29.90 7.67
N HIS A 62 29.73 -28.94 8.59
CA HIS A 62 28.67 -28.56 9.52
C HIS A 62 27.40 -28.10 8.77
N PHE A 63 27.53 -27.15 7.84
CA PHE A 63 26.38 -26.66 7.08
C PHE A 63 25.81 -27.70 6.10
N ARG A 64 26.64 -28.60 5.54
CA ARG A 64 26.17 -29.76 4.79
C ARG A 64 25.32 -30.69 5.65
N ALA A 65 25.74 -30.95 6.89
CA ALA A 65 24.97 -31.77 7.82
C ALA A 65 23.63 -31.10 8.18
N LEU A 66 23.63 -29.79 8.47
CA LEU A 66 22.41 -29.02 8.76
C LEU A 66 21.41 -29.05 7.60
N THR A 67 21.88 -28.76 6.38
CA THR A 67 21.02 -28.75 5.18
C THR A 67 20.51 -30.15 4.84
N LYS A 68 21.29 -31.20 5.10
CA LYS A 68 20.84 -32.58 4.98
C LYS A 68 19.75 -32.90 6.00
N GLN A 69 19.96 -32.58 7.29
CA GLN A 69 18.98 -32.79 8.34
C GLN A 69 17.63 -32.11 8.01
N ALA A 70 17.68 -30.86 7.55
CA ALA A 70 16.47 -30.13 7.19
C ALA A 70 15.73 -30.78 6.01
N ARG A 71 16.45 -31.20 4.96
CA ARG A 71 15.87 -31.91 3.81
C ARG A 71 15.28 -33.27 4.19
N ASP A 72 15.98 -34.03 5.02
CA ASP A 72 15.50 -35.33 5.49
C ASP A 72 14.19 -35.18 6.27
N MET A 73 14.07 -34.17 7.15
CA MET A 73 12.83 -33.85 7.86
C MET A 73 11.66 -33.49 6.92
N ALA A 74 11.92 -32.69 5.88
CA ALA A 74 10.89 -32.29 4.93
C ALA A 74 10.46 -33.46 4.02
N ALA A 75 11.42 -34.26 3.56
CA ALA A 75 11.17 -35.44 2.74
C ALA A 75 10.30 -36.48 3.46
N LEU A 76 10.54 -36.71 4.76
CA LEU A 76 9.69 -37.58 5.59
C LEU A 76 8.23 -37.12 5.67
N ALA A 77 7.99 -35.81 5.52
CA ALA A 77 6.66 -35.22 5.51
C ALA A 77 6.06 -35.06 4.10
N GLY A 78 6.77 -35.49 3.04
CA GLY A 78 6.36 -35.36 1.65
C GLY A 78 6.42 -33.93 1.10
N VAL A 79 7.30 -33.08 1.65
CA VAL A 79 7.44 -31.67 1.27
C VAL A 79 8.81 -31.43 0.64
N GLU A 80 8.84 -30.81 -0.53
CA GLU A 80 10.06 -30.35 -1.19
C GLU A 80 10.59 -29.09 -0.48
N LEU A 81 11.80 -29.17 0.10
CA LEU A 81 12.47 -28.07 0.80
C LEU A 81 13.69 -27.58 0.03
N GLU A 82 13.67 -26.32 -0.41
CA GLU A 82 14.88 -25.68 -0.94
C GLU A 82 15.75 -25.17 0.22
N THR A 83 17.04 -25.50 0.22
CA THR A 83 17.98 -25.09 1.28
C THR A 83 19.05 -24.15 0.71
N ALA A 84 19.39 -23.11 1.46
CA ALA A 84 20.43 -22.15 1.09
C ALA A 84 21.36 -21.87 2.27
N VAL A 85 22.68 -21.85 2.00
CA VAL A 85 23.69 -21.36 2.93
C VAL A 85 24.19 -20.01 2.42
N ARG A 86 24.20 -18.99 3.27
CA ARG A 86 24.66 -17.64 2.92
C ARG A 86 25.81 -17.24 3.82
N GLN A 87 26.82 -16.60 3.25
CA GLN A 87 27.91 -15.98 4.01
C GLN A 87 27.57 -14.52 4.30
N GLY A 88 27.76 -14.09 5.55
CA GLY A 88 27.58 -12.70 5.95
C GLY A 88 27.00 -12.54 7.35
N HIS A 89 26.52 -11.32 7.64
CA HIS A 89 25.85 -11.01 8.89
C HIS A 89 24.46 -11.68 8.92
N GLU A 90 24.16 -12.41 9.99
CA GLU A 90 22.97 -13.27 10.12
C GLU A 90 21.67 -12.53 9.79
N LEU A 91 21.41 -11.44 10.52
CA LEU A 91 20.20 -10.63 10.38
C LEU A 91 20.00 -10.13 8.95
N GLN A 92 21.05 -9.61 8.32
CA GLN A 92 20.95 -8.96 7.03
C GLN A 92 20.74 -9.99 5.91
N SER A 93 21.46 -11.11 6.00
CA SER A 93 21.37 -12.22 5.06
C SER A 93 19.98 -12.85 5.06
N ILE A 94 19.36 -13.03 6.23
CA ILE A 94 18.00 -13.57 6.36
C ILE A 94 16.97 -12.58 5.77
N LEU A 95 17.07 -11.30 6.12
CA LEU A 95 16.16 -10.27 5.61
C LEU A 95 16.24 -10.13 4.09
N ASP A 96 17.44 -10.10 3.52
CA ASP A 96 17.63 -9.95 2.08
C ASP A 96 17.23 -11.22 1.31
N PHE A 97 17.42 -12.41 1.90
CA PHE A 97 16.92 -13.64 1.32
C PHE A 97 15.38 -13.70 1.34
N ALA A 98 14.75 -13.33 2.45
CA ALA A 98 13.29 -13.23 2.55
C ALA A 98 12.71 -12.28 1.49
N ARG A 99 13.37 -11.13 1.28
CA ARG A 99 12.99 -10.17 0.22
C ARG A 99 13.17 -10.75 -1.18
N THR A 100 14.33 -11.34 -1.46
CA THR A 100 14.67 -11.89 -2.78
C THR A 100 13.72 -13.02 -3.18
N ARG A 101 13.38 -13.91 -2.25
CA ARG A 101 12.40 -14.98 -2.45
C ARG A 101 10.95 -14.53 -2.29
N ARG A 102 10.72 -13.24 -1.97
CA ARG A 102 9.39 -12.66 -1.73
C ARG A 102 8.58 -13.47 -0.71
N SER A 103 9.24 -13.95 0.34
CA SER A 103 8.63 -14.75 1.39
C SER A 103 7.51 -13.96 2.06
N ASP A 104 6.36 -14.59 2.30
CA ASP A 104 5.21 -13.99 2.99
C ASP A 104 5.10 -14.43 4.46
N LEU A 105 5.88 -15.45 4.85
CA LEU A 105 6.08 -15.88 6.22
C LEU A 105 7.56 -16.17 6.51
N LEU A 106 8.09 -15.64 7.61
CA LEU A 106 9.37 -16.01 8.20
C LEU A 106 9.10 -16.80 9.50
N VAL A 107 9.61 -18.02 9.61
CA VAL A 107 9.47 -18.87 10.79
C VAL A 107 10.81 -18.95 11.51
N LEU A 108 10.79 -18.63 12.81
CA LEU A 108 11.99 -18.49 13.65
C LEU A 108 11.85 -19.29 14.94
N GLY A 109 12.95 -19.89 15.38
CA GLY A 109 13.09 -20.32 16.77
C GLY A 109 13.16 -19.11 17.70
N SER A 110 12.53 -19.21 18.88
CA SER A 110 12.64 -18.17 19.91
C SER A 110 14.04 -18.06 20.54
N HIS A 111 14.82 -19.14 20.50
CA HIS A 111 16.16 -19.23 21.06
C HIS A 111 17.06 -20.04 20.11
N GLY A 112 18.34 -19.65 20.02
CA GLY A 112 19.40 -20.41 19.34
C GLY A 112 20.20 -21.25 20.33
N HIS A 113 21.53 -21.30 20.16
CA HIS A 113 22.45 -22.12 20.98
C HIS A 113 22.63 -21.62 22.43
N SER A 114 22.27 -20.37 22.74
CA SER A 114 22.44 -19.76 24.06
C SER A 114 21.28 -20.12 25.02
N ARG A 115 21.38 -21.25 25.72
CA ARG A 115 20.36 -21.79 26.65
C ARG A 115 20.37 -21.16 28.06
N VAL A 116 21.07 -20.05 28.28
CA VAL A 116 21.38 -19.54 29.64
C VAL A 116 20.17 -18.88 30.33
N PHE A 117 19.15 -18.46 29.58
CA PHE A 117 17.89 -17.95 30.14
C PHE A 117 16.69 -18.45 29.32
N GLU A 118 15.99 -19.46 29.83
CA GLU A 118 14.86 -20.13 29.15
C GLU A 118 13.68 -19.20 28.77
N ARG A 119 13.66 -17.96 29.27
CA ARG A 119 12.57 -16.98 29.06
C ARG A 119 12.92 -15.76 28.20
N ILE A 120 14.16 -15.61 27.71
CA ILE A 120 14.59 -14.40 26.98
C ILE A 120 14.78 -14.74 25.50
N ILE A 121 13.94 -14.15 24.64
CA ILE A 121 14.07 -14.24 23.18
C ILE A 121 15.50 -13.87 22.73
N GLY A 122 16.04 -14.62 21.77
CA GLY A 122 17.33 -14.28 21.15
C GLY A 122 17.32 -12.87 20.53
N SER A 123 18.44 -12.16 20.64
CA SER A 123 18.59 -10.81 20.07
C SER A 123 18.40 -10.78 18.55
N THR A 124 18.89 -11.80 17.83
CA THR A 124 18.64 -11.94 16.39
C THR A 124 17.16 -12.15 16.08
N SER A 125 16.48 -13.08 16.78
CA SER A 125 15.06 -13.35 16.55
C SER A 125 14.19 -12.11 16.81
N LEU A 126 14.47 -11.34 17.87
CA LEU A 126 13.76 -10.09 18.14
C LEU A 126 14.01 -9.03 17.06
N SER A 127 15.26 -8.89 16.60
CA SER A 127 15.60 -7.97 15.50
C SER A 127 14.89 -8.37 14.21
N LEU A 128 14.81 -9.66 13.90
CA LEU A 128 14.08 -10.17 12.73
C LEU A 128 12.58 -9.88 12.83
N VAL A 129 11.95 -10.13 13.98
CA VAL A 129 10.53 -9.79 14.22
C VAL A 129 10.27 -8.30 13.98
N ARG A 130 11.22 -7.42 14.34
CA ARG A 130 11.12 -5.97 14.16
C ARG A 130 11.31 -5.54 12.70
N LEU A 131 12.23 -6.14 11.97
CA LEU A 131 12.70 -5.65 10.67
C LEU A 131 12.17 -6.41 9.44
N ALA A 132 11.68 -7.64 9.61
CA ALA A 132 11.20 -8.47 8.50
C ALA A 132 10.00 -7.83 7.80
N SER A 133 10.00 -7.73 6.46
CA SER A 133 8.87 -7.16 5.71
C SER A 133 7.63 -8.07 5.68
N CYS A 134 7.80 -9.37 5.99
CA CYS A 134 6.75 -10.39 5.99
C CYS A 134 6.21 -10.69 7.39
N SER A 135 5.12 -11.45 7.47
CA SER A 135 4.65 -11.99 8.76
C SER A 135 5.74 -12.85 9.39
N VAL A 136 5.83 -12.85 10.72
CA VAL A 136 6.86 -13.60 11.45
C VAL A 136 6.21 -14.53 12.47
N LEU A 137 6.47 -15.82 12.35
CA LEU A 137 6.09 -16.85 13.32
C LEU A 137 7.28 -17.14 14.22
N LEU A 138 7.16 -16.73 15.48
CA LEU A 138 8.12 -17.04 16.53
C LEU A 138 7.68 -18.30 17.27
N VAL A 139 8.47 -19.36 17.15
CA VAL A 139 8.18 -20.68 17.72
C VAL A 139 8.83 -20.83 19.09
N ARG A 140 8.02 -21.16 20.09
CA ARG A 140 8.45 -21.39 21.49
C ARG A 140 8.42 -22.91 21.76
N SER A 141 9.55 -23.46 22.21
CA SER A 141 9.81 -24.91 22.29
C SER A 141 9.40 -25.57 23.62
N GLU A 142 8.79 -24.85 24.56
CA GLU A 142 8.50 -25.37 25.92
C GLU A 142 7.46 -26.50 25.92
N LYS A 143 6.51 -26.48 24.97
CA LYS A 143 5.67 -27.64 24.66
C LYS A 143 6.37 -28.39 23.53
N ARG A 144 6.62 -29.70 23.69
CA ARG A 144 7.06 -30.59 22.61
C ARG A 144 6.04 -30.51 21.48
N SER A 145 6.22 -29.55 20.57
CA SER A 145 5.44 -29.42 19.35
C SER A 145 6.20 -30.19 18.27
N ASP A 146 5.66 -31.36 17.97
CA ASP A 146 6.05 -32.24 16.88
C ASP A 146 5.49 -31.73 15.54
N GLY A 147 4.62 -30.72 15.54
CA GLY A 147 4.26 -29.97 14.34
C GLY A 147 2.98 -29.14 14.47
N LEU A 148 2.32 -28.93 13.33
CA LEU A 148 1.10 -28.13 13.23
C LEU A 148 -0.08 -28.73 14.01
N SER A 149 -0.11 -30.06 14.16
CA SER A 149 -1.18 -30.82 14.83
C SER A 149 -1.27 -30.58 16.34
N ASP A 150 -0.21 -30.06 16.96
CA ASP A 150 -0.18 -29.79 18.41
C ASP A 150 -0.77 -28.43 18.77
N ILE A 151 -1.11 -27.63 17.75
CA ILE A 151 -1.79 -26.35 17.94
C ILE A 151 -3.28 -26.64 18.02
N THR A 152 -3.81 -26.65 19.24
CA THR A 152 -5.22 -26.95 19.52
C THR A 152 -6.01 -25.72 19.95
N ARG A 153 -5.31 -24.71 20.48
CA ARG A 153 -5.92 -23.47 20.98
C ARG A 153 -5.17 -22.24 20.51
N ILE A 154 -5.85 -21.43 19.70
CA ILE A 154 -5.32 -20.19 19.13
C ILE A 154 -5.94 -19.00 19.84
N LEU A 155 -5.13 -18.01 20.24
CA LEU A 155 -5.59 -16.74 20.76
C LEU A 155 -5.36 -15.63 19.73
N VAL A 156 -6.30 -14.72 19.58
CA VAL A 156 -6.15 -13.56 18.69
C VAL A 156 -6.70 -12.28 19.31
N GLY A 157 -5.92 -11.21 19.24
CA GLY A 157 -6.34 -9.88 19.68
C GLY A 157 -7.33 -9.24 18.70
N LEU A 158 -8.48 -8.80 19.20
CA LEU A 158 -9.52 -8.13 18.46
C LEU A 158 -9.58 -6.66 18.87
N ASP A 159 -8.87 -5.81 18.12
CA ASP A 159 -8.84 -4.35 18.28
C ASP A 159 -9.56 -3.60 17.15
N GLY A 160 -10.08 -4.34 16.17
CA GLY A 160 -10.76 -3.84 14.97
C GLY A 160 -9.89 -3.10 13.97
N SER A 161 -8.59 -2.96 14.25
CA SER A 161 -7.63 -2.37 13.31
C SER A 161 -7.53 -3.21 12.03
N PRO A 162 -7.08 -2.64 10.90
CA PRO A 162 -6.92 -3.39 9.66
C PRO A 162 -6.03 -4.64 9.82
N LEU A 163 -4.94 -4.52 10.59
CA LEU A 163 -4.06 -5.64 10.90
C LEU A 163 -4.62 -6.59 11.95
N GLY A 164 -5.40 -6.11 12.92
CA GLY A 164 -6.13 -6.97 13.85
C GLY A 164 -7.16 -7.83 13.13
N ARG A 165 -7.90 -7.25 12.17
CA ARG A 165 -8.80 -8.02 11.29
C ARG A 165 -8.04 -9.03 10.45
N LEU A 166 -6.92 -8.64 9.84
CA LEU A 166 -6.09 -9.58 9.09
C LEU A 166 -5.54 -10.70 9.98
N ALA A 167 -5.13 -10.38 11.21
CA ALA A 167 -4.67 -11.35 12.19
C ALA A 167 -5.79 -12.34 12.56
N PHE A 168 -7.01 -11.86 12.73
CA PHE A 168 -8.20 -12.70 12.94
C PHE A 168 -8.47 -13.64 11.77
N HIS A 169 -8.50 -13.13 10.53
CA HIS A 169 -8.70 -13.99 9.34
C HIS A 169 -7.58 -15.02 9.20
N THR A 170 -6.32 -14.61 9.45
CA THR A 170 -5.18 -15.53 9.41
C THR A 170 -5.28 -16.58 10.52
N ALA A 171 -5.78 -16.22 11.70
CA ALA A 171 -6.04 -17.16 12.79
C ALA A 171 -7.11 -18.18 12.42
N LEU A 172 -8.18 -17.77 11.72
CA LEU A 172 -9.21 -18.70 11.22
C LEU A 172 -8.63 -19.65 10.16
N ASP A 173 -7.90 -19.13 9.16
CA ASP A 173 -7.20 -19.94 8.15
C ASP A 173 -6.29 -20.98 8.82
N PHE A 174 -5.54 -20.56 9.84
CA PHE A 174 -4.63 -21.43 10.59
C PHE A 174 -5.37 -22.48 11.41
N ALA A 175 -6.46 -22.08 12.08
CA ALA A 175 -7.31 -22.97 12.84
C ALA A 175 -7.91 -24.09 11.97
N ILE A 176 -8.30 -23.79 10.72
CA ILE A 176 -8.78 -24.79 9.77
C ILE A 176 -7.69 -25.83 9.47
N LEU A 177 -6.43 -25.39 9.28
CA LEU A 177 -5.35 -26.31 8.97
C LEU A 177 -4.98 -27.25 10.12
N CYS A 178 -5.02 -26.76 11.37
CA CYS A 178 -4.63 -27.55 12.53
C CYS A 178 -5.81 -28.14 13.31
N GLY A 179 -7.06 -27.82 12.94
CA GLY A 179 -8.25 -28.23 13.69
C GLY A 179 -8.37 -27.56 15.06
N ALA A 180 -7.82 -26.34 15.22
CA ALA A 180 -7.82 -25.63 16.50
C ALA A 180 -9.13 -24.89 16.78
N SER A 181 -9.38 -24.68 18.08
CA SER A 181 -10.32 -23.68 18.56
C SER A 181 -9.69 -22.29 18.58
N VAL A 182 -10.51 -21.25 18.41
CA VAL A 182 -10.05 -19.85 18.41
C VAL A 182 -10.67 -19.08 19.56
N VAL A 183 -9.85 -18.39 20.34
CA VAL A 183 -10.28 -17.45 21.37
C VAL A 183 -9.99 -16.03 20.88
N GLY A 184 -11.03 -15.24 20.71
CA GLY A 184 -10.92 -13.80 20.45
C GLY A 184 -10.81 -13.02 21.75
N ALA A 185 -9.82 -12.12 21.85
CA ALA A 185 -9.62 -11.28 23.02
C ALA A 185 -9.78 -9.79 22.69
N THR A 186 -10.70 -9.12 23.38
CA THR A 186 -10.83 -7.66 23.31
C THR A 186 -10.36 -7.02 24.60
N ILE A 187 -9.50 -6.01 24.51
CA ILE A 187 -8.96 -5.32 25.67
C ILE A 187 -9.59 -3.93 25.80
N ARG A 188 -10.15 -3.64 26.97
CA ARG A 188 -10.61 -2.30 27.36
C ARG A 188 -9.49 -1.58 28.09
N GLU A 189 -8.87 -0.61 27.44
CA GLU A 189 -7.95 0.29 28.13
C GLU A 189 -8.71 1.15 29.12
N VAL A 190 -8.34 1.02 30.40
CA VAL A 190 -8.90 1.85 31.46
C VAL A 190 -8.03 3.10 31.54
N SER A 191 -8.41 4.16 30.83
CA SER A 191 -7.79 5.47 31.04
C SER A 191 -8.40 6.12 32.27
N PRO A 192 -7.61 6.58 33.26
CA PRO A 192 -8.11 7.31 34.43
C PRO A 192 -8.88 8.60 34.08
N LEU A 193 -8.71 9.10 32.85
CA LEU A 193 -9.30 10.35 32.35
C LEU A 193 -10.48 10.12 31.38
N ALA A 194 -10.73 8.88 30.95
CA ALA A 194 -11.82 8.58 30.03
C ALA A 194 -13.13 8.46 30.82
N ARG A 195 -14.06 9.39 30.58
CA ARG A 195 -15.46 9.24 30.99
C ARG A 195 -15.98 7.91 30.42
N LEU A 196 -16.75 7.17 31.22
CA LEU A 196 -17.42 5.93 30.85
C LEU A 196 -18.21 6.14 29.55
N ASP A 197 -17.62 5.77 28.42
CA ASP A 197 -18.21 6.03 27.11
C ASP A 197 -19.07 4.84 26.70
N GLU A 198 -20.39 5.02 26.68
CA GLU A 198 -21.35 4.02 26.18
C GLU A 198 -21.03 3.61 24.73
N ALA A 199 -20.39 4.49 23.95
CA ALA A 199 -19.93 4.24 22.60
C ALA A 199 -18.88 3.11 22.51
N GLY A 200 -17.97 3.02 23.49
CA GLY A 200 -16.92 1.99 23.52
C GLY A 200 -17.48 0.59 23.79
N ALA A 201 -18.56 0.48 24.56
CA ALA A 201 -19.25 -0.78 24.80
C ALA A 201 -19.97 -1.28 23.54
N GLY A 202 -20.62 -0.37 22.80
CA GLY A 202 -21.26 -0.69 21.52
C GLY A 202 -20.26 -1.17 20.46
N TYR A 203 -19.08 -0.56 20.39
CA TYR A 203 -18.02 -0.98 19.46
C TYR A 203 -17.51 -2.40 19.74
N ILE A 204 -17.21 -2.73 21.00
CA ILE A 204 -16.80 -4.09 21.41
C ILE A 204 -17.93 -5.09 21.14
N MET A 205 -19.17 -4.65 21.42
CA MET A 205 -20.44 -5.21 20.94
C MET A 205 -20.34 -5.80 19.53
N GLN A 206 -20.17 -4.88 18.60
CA GLN A 206 -20.16 -5.16 17.17
C GLN A 206 -18.95 -5.98 16.75
N LEU A 207 -17.77 -5.69 17.33
CA LEU A 207 -16.53 -6.41 17.01
C LEU A 207 -16.64 -7.89 17.36
N LYS A 208 -17.20 -8.19 18.55
CA LYS A 208 -17.49 -9.55 19.01
C LYS A 208 -18.48 -10.23 18.07
N ALA A 209 -19.61 -9.59 17.77
CA ALA A 209 -20.65 -10.18 16.92
C ALA A 209 -20.12 -10.50 15.51
N ALA A 210 -19.32 -9.60 14.92
CA ALA A 210 -18.70 -9.82 13.62
C ALA A 210 -17.70 -10.98 13.64
N ALA A 211 -16.87 -11.09 14.69
CA ALA A 211 -15.93 -12.19 14.84
C ALA A 211 -16.63 -13.55 15.03
N GLU A 212 -17.70 -13.58 15.84
CA GLU A 212 -18.50 -14.78 16.05
C GLU A 212 -19.16 -15.27 14.75
N GLU A 213 -19.69 -14.36 13.95
CA GLU A 213 -20.31 -14.71 12.67
C GLU A 213 -19.28 -15.23 11.66
N GLN A 214 -18.13 -14.58 11.54
CA GLN A 214 -17.04 -15.02 10.67
C GLN A 214 -16.49 -16.39 11.06
N ALA A 215 -16.28 -16.64 12.36
CA ALA A 215 -15.81 -17.94 12.84
C ALA A 215 -16.86 -19.04 12.62
N ARG A 216 -18.14 -18.74 12.83
CA ARG A 216 -19.25 -19.65 12.55
C ARG A 216 -19.34 -20.01 11.07
N ALA A 217 -19.21 -19.02 10.18
CA ALA A 217 -19.19 -19.23 8.74
C ALA A 217 -17.98 -20.10 8.30
N ALA A 218 -16.86 -20.01 9.01
CA ALA A 218 -15.68 -20.85 8.81
C ALA A 218 -15.78 -22.24 9.48
N GLY A 219 -16.83 -22.52 10.25
CA GLY A 219 -17.00 -23.80 10.96
C GLY A 219 -16.05 -23.99 12.15
N ILE A 220 -15.56 -22.91 12.75
CA ILE A 220 -14.56 -22.94 13.83
C ILE A 220 -15.23 -22.71 15.18
N THR A 221 -14.84 -23.53 16.17
CA THR A 221 -15.23 -23.29 17.58
C THR A 221 -14.59 -22.01 18.07
N PHE A 222 -15.42 -21.01 18.39
CA PHE A 222 -14.97 -19.68 18.78
C PHE A 222 -15.49 -19.27 20.16
N GLU A 223 -14.59 -18.75 20.99
CA GLU A 223 -14.90 -18.15 22.29
C GLU A 223 -14.41 -16.70 22.31
N HIS A 224 -15.08 -15.84 23.07
CA HIS A 224 -14.66 -14.44 23.23
C HIS A 224 -14.41 -14.09 24.69
N VAL A 225 -13.27 -13.46 24.96
CA VAL A 225 -12.88 -12.96 26.28
C VAL A 225 -12.67 -11.46 26.20
N THR A 226 -13.24 -10.73 27.17
CA THR A 226 -12.95 -9.31 27.35
C THR A 226 -12.21 -9.09 28.65
N ARG A 227 -11.06 -8.40 28.61
CA ARG A 227 -10.30 -8.00 29.80
C ARG A 227 -10.11 -6.48 29.83
N ASN A 228 -9.97 -5.93 31.03
CA ASN A 228 -9.62 -4.53 31.23
C ASN A 228 -8.11 -4.44 31.51
N GLY A 229 -7.44 -3.39 31.03
CA GLY A 229 -6.03 -3.13 31.31
C GLY A 229 -5.21 -2.80 30.06
N HIS A 230 -3.88 -2.86 30.18
CA HIS A 230 -2.97 -2.64 29.06
C HIS A 230 -2.93 -3.85 28.11
N ALA A 231 -3.05 -3.60 26.81
CA ALA A 231 -3.23 -4.64 25.80
C ALA A 231 -2.21 -5.78 25.85
N ALA A 232 -0.91 -5.47 25.91
CA ALA A 232 0.15 -6.47 25.91
C ALA A 232 0.16 -7.35 27.16
N GLN A 233 -0.13 -6.78 28.32
CA GLN A 233 -0.20 -7.52 29.58
C GLN A 233 -1.45 -8.40 29.60
N ALA A 234 -2.60 -7.81 29.31
CA ALA A 234 -3.88 -8.53 29.34
C ALA A 234 -3.92 -9.69 28.33
N LEU A 235 -3.38 -9.52 27.12
CA LEU A 235 -3.31 -10.61 26.13
C LEU A 235 -2.42 -11.76 26.60
N ARG A 236 -1.30 -11.49 27.27
CA ARG A 236 -0.42 -12.53 27.83
C ARG A 236 -1.07 -13.28 28.99
N GLU A 237 -1.81 -12.58 29.84
CA GLU A 237 -2.59 -13.18 30.91
C GLU A 237 -3.69 -14.07 30.35
N ILE A 238 -4.47 -13.59 29.36
CA ILE A 238 -5.48 -14.41 28.68
C ILE A 238 -4.84 -15.64 28.03
N ALA A 239 -3.70 -15.50 27.35
CA ALA A 239 -3.01 -16.62 26.73
C ALA A 239 -2.68 -17.72 27.73
N ARG A 240 -2.27 -17.34 28.94
CA ARG A 240 -1.99 -18.27 30.03
C ARG A 240 -3.27 -18.90 30.57
N ASP A 241 -4.29 -18.09 30.83
CA ASP A 241 -5.58 -18.54 31.38
C ASP A 241 -6.28 -19.55 30.46
N VAL A 242 -6.26 -19.31 29.14
CA VAL A 242 -6.90 -20.19 28.14
C VAL A 242 -5.98 -21.30 27.65
N GLY A 243 -4.73 -21.35 28.10
CA GLY A 243 -3.74 -22.35 27.69
C GLY A 243 -3.36 -22.28 26.21
N ALA A 244 -3.34 -21.09 25.60
CA ALA A 244 -3.08 -20.91 24.18
C ALA A 244 -1.73 -21.51 23.74
N ASP A 245 -1.72 -22.17 22.58
CA ASP A 245 -0.52 -22.72 21.95
C ASP A 245 0.14 -21.70 21.00
N LEU A 246 -0.70 -20.87 20.37
CA LEU A 246 -0.30 -19.84 19.40
C LEU A 246 -1.14 -18.57 19.57
N MET A 247 -0.48 -17.42 19.57
CA MET A 247 -1.11 -16.10 19.61
C MET A 247 -0.92 -15.36 18.29
N PHE A 248 -1.99 -14.75 17.77
CA PHE A 248 -1.98 -13.88 16.59
C PHE A 248 -2.11 -12.43 17.01
N VAL A 249 -1.20 -11.60 16.50
CA VAL A 249 -1.21 -10.14 16.73
C VAL A 249 -0.90 -9.40 15.45
N GLY A 250 -1.62 -8.30 15.20
CA GLY A 250 -1.26 -7.37 14.13
C GLY A 250 0.04 -6.66 14.47
N ALA A 251 0.93 -6.48 13.48
CA ALA A 251 2.23 -5.83 13.71
C ALA A 251 2.09 -4.38 14.15
N THR A 252 1.06 -3.65 13.72
CA THR A 252 0.76 -2.27 14.12
C THR A 252 -0.71 -2.10 14.48
N GLY A 253 -1.00 -1.09 15.30
CA GLY A 253 -2.37 -0.67 15.64
C GLY A 253 -2.95 0.35 14.66
N LEU A 254 -4.04 0.99 15.07
CA LEU A 254 -4.89 1.87 14.25
C LEU A 254 -4.17 3.06 13.58
N GLU A 255 -3.10 3.55 14.18
CA GLU A 255 -2.46 4.80 13.76
C GLU A 255 -1.58 4.65 12.50
N HIS A 256 -1.05 3.45 12.24
CA HIS A 256 -0.08 3.22 11.18
C HIS A 256 -0.26 1.85 10.48
N PRO A 257 -1.39 1.61 9.79
CA PRO A 257 -1.68 0.32 9.14
C PRO A 257 -0.68 -0.08 8.06
N TRP A 258 0.13 0.86 7.57
CA TRP A 258 1.14 0.67 6.51
C TRP A 258 2.58 0.78 7.01
N SER A 259 2.82 0.94 8.32
CA SER A 259 4.19 1.00 8.83
C SER A 259 4.85 -0.37 8.82
N SER A 260 6.12 -0.41 8.42
CA SER A 260 7.00 -1.57 8.56
C SER A 260 7.56 -1.72 9.97
N THR A 261 7.27 -0.78 10.88
CA THR A 261 7.65 -0.87 12.30
C THR A 261 6.64 -1.71 13.08
N ILE A 262 7.13 -2.49 14.04
CA ILE A 262 6.26 -3.20 14.98
C ILE A 262 5.78 -2.23 16.07
N GLY A 263 4.49 -2.26 16.39
CA GLY A 263 3.87 -1.49 17.47
C GLY A 263 4.29 -2.01 18.85
N GLY A 264 4.14 -1.16 19.87
CA GLY A 264 4.57 -1.48 21.24
C GLY A 264 3.96 -2.78 21.78
N THR A 265 2.66 -2.98 21.55
CA THR A 265 1.94 -4.20 21.98
C THR A 265 2.51 -5.46 21.33
N ALA A 266 2.60 -5.49 20.00
CA ALA A 266 3.13 -6.65 19.28
C ALA A 266 4.61 -6.93 19.64
N SER A 267 5.40 -5.87 19.86
CA SER A 267 6.79 -6.00 20.29
C SER A 267 6.94 -6.61 21.68
N SER A 268 6.12 -6.19 22.65
CA SER A 268 6.15 -6.74 24.02
C SER A 268 5.66 -8.20 24.01
N ILE A 269 4.60 -8.50 23.25
CA ILE A 269 4.08 -9.87 23.10
C ILE A 269 5.12 -10.79 22.46
N ALA A 270 5.75 -10.39 21.35
CA ALA A 270 6.77 -11.21 20.71
C ALA A 270 7.94 -11.52 21.66
N SER A 271 8.32 -10.54 22.48
CA SER A 271 9.42 -10.68 23.44
C SER A 271 9.07 -11.60 24.62
N GLU A 272 7.88 -11.44 25.21
CA GLU A 272 7.56 -11.94 26.55
C GLU A 272 6.41 -12.96 26.62
N ALA A 273 5.72 -13.28 25.51
CA ALA A 273 4.68 -14.30 25.51
C ALA A 273 5.26 -15.71 25.75
N GLY A 274 4.57 -16.50 26.57
CA GLY A 274 4.94 -17.89 26.88
C GLY A 274 4.50 -18.92 25.83
N CYS A 275 3.70 -18.52 24.84
CA CYS A 275 3.28 -19.35 23.71
C CYS A 275 3.93 -18.87 22.41
N SER A 276 3.83 -19.67 21.34
CA SER A 276 4.28 -19.22 20.02
C SER A 276 3.49 -17.99 19.58
N VAL A 277 4.10 -17.10 18.80
CA VAL A 277 3.49 -15.83 18.38
C VAL A 277 3.61 -15.67 16.88
N LEU A 278 2.49 -15.46 16.19
CA LEU A 278 2.46 -14.98 14.82
C LEU A 278 2.21 -13.47 14.80
N VAL A 279 3.24 -12.72 14.46
CA VAL A 279 3.13 -11.29 14.17
C VAL A 279 2.71 -11.13 12.72
N VAL A 280 1.45 -10.76 12.51
CA VAL A 280 0.83 -10.62 11.19
C VAL A 280 1.15 -9.25 10.63
N ARG A 281 1.86 -9.24 9.52
CA ARG A 281 2.14 -8.02 8.74
C ARG A 281 1.20 -7.95 7.56
N SER A 282 0.94 -6.72 7.13
CA SER A 282 0.16 -6.52 5.92
C SER A 282 0.93 -7.08 4.71
N PRO A 283 0.27 -7.79 3.77
CA PRO A 283 0.85 -8.13 2.47
C PRO A 283 1.36 -6.91 1.71
N GLN A 284 0.90 -5.72 2.11
CA GLN A 284 1.19 -4.42 1.54
C GLN A 284 2.57 -3.91 1.95
N ALA A 285 3.06 -4.33 3.12
CA ALA A 285 4.42 -4.08 3.58
C ALA A 285 5.48 -4.85 2.77
N LEU A 286 5.04 -5.78 1.90
CA LEU A 286 5.90 -6.51 0.96
C LEU A 286 5.96 -5.87 -0.42
N MET A 287 5.14 -4.85 -0.71
CA MET A 287 5.17 -4.19 -2.03
C MET A 287 6.32 -3.20 -2.08
N HIS A 288 7.20 -3.44 -3.04
CA HIS A 288 8.32 -2.57 -3.33
C HIS A 288 7.97 -1.68 -4.53
N VAL A 289 8.76 -0.62 -4.72
CA VAL A 289 8.62 0.24 -5.90
C VAL A 289 8.73 -0.56 -7.20
N ASP A 290 9.61 -1.56 -7.24
CA ASP A 290 9.85 -2.38 -8.43
C ASP A 290 8.62 -3.20 -8.88
N ASP A 291 7.73 -3.54 -7.95
CA ASP A 291 6.47 -4.26 -8.20
C ASP A 291 5.43 -3.38 -8.92
N ILE A 292 5.49 -2.07 -8.72
CA ILE A 292 4.45 -1.13 -9.17
C ILE A 292 4.94 -0.10 -10.19
N MET A 293 6.25 0.04 -10.36
CA MET A 293 6.83 1.03 -11.26
C MET A 293 6.61 0.69 -12.73
N VAL A 294 6.50 1.72 -13.54
CA VAL A 294 6.59 1.58 -14.99
C VAL A 294 8.07 1.54 -15.37
N ARG A 295 8.53 0.41 -15.91
CA ARG A 295 9.94 0.17 -16.28
C ARG A 295 10.34 0.81 -17.63
N ALA A 296 9.42 0.84 -18.59
CA ALA A 296 9.64 1.43 -19.91
C ALA A 296 9.52 2.97 -19.86
N VAL A 297 10.49 3.63 -19.23
CA VAL A 297 10.47 5.09 -19.03
C VAL A 297 11.03 5.79 -20.26
N SER A 298 10.21 6.60 -20.92
CA SER A 298 10.72 7.59 -21.87
C SER A 298 11.44 8.69 -21.10
N SER A 299 12.70 8.97 -21.45
CA SER A 299 13.52 10.04 -20.88
C SER A 299 14.16 10.86 -22.00
N VAL A 300 14.63 12.05 -21.66
CA VAL A 300 15.29 12.98 -22.57
C VAL A 300 16.61 13.46 -21.96
N THR A 301 17.47 14.05 -22.77
CA THR A 301 18.72 14.68 -22.27
C THR A 301 18.49 16.17 -22.03
N THR A 302 19.44 16.84 -21.38
CA THR A 302 19.36 18.29 -21.12
C THR A 302 19.25 19.11 -22.40
N ASP A 303 19.84 18.64 -23.49
CA ASP A 303 19.94 19.38 -24.75
C ASP A 303 18.82 19.03 -25.73
N THR A 304 17.93 18.10 -25.36
CA THR A 304 16.79 17.71 -26.19
C THR A 304 15.88 18.94 -26.46
N PRO A 305 15.58 19.27 -27.72
CA PRO A 305 14.74 20.42 -28.07
C PRO A 305 13.33 20.34 -27.48
N LEU A 306 12.76 21.50 -27.11
CA LEU A 306 11.44 21.55 -26.49
C LEU A 306 10.33 20.94 -27.35
N ALA A 307 10.37 21.13 -28.67
CA ALA A 307 9.40 20.55 -29.59
C ALA A 307 9.38 19.01 -29.51
N GLU A 308 10.57 18.39 -29.43
CA GLU A 308 10.71 16.93 -29.29
C GLU A 308 10.22 16.45 -27.92
N VAL A 309 10.49 17.21 -26.84
CA VAL A 309 9.95 16.90 -25.50
C VAL A 309 8.41 16.87 -25.51
N VAL A 310 7.78 17.88 -26.11
CA VAL A 310 6.31 17.98 -26.22
C VAL A 310 5.76 16.84 -27.08
N GLU A 311 6.41 16.54 -28.20
CA GLU A 311 6.06 15.44 -29.08
C GLU A 311 6.12 14.09 -28.36
N LEU A 312 7.18 13.82 -27.59
CA LEU A 312 7.33 12.59 -26.81
C LEU A 312 6.22 12.43 -25.76
N LEU A 313 5.93 13.48 -24.99
CA LEU A 313 4.83 13.49 -24.02
C LEU A 313 3.49 13.13 -24.68
N LEU A 314 3.23 13.70 -25.87
CA LEU A 314 2.00 13.48 -26.61
C LEU A 314 1.93 12.10 -27.27
N ARG A 315 2.93 11.73 -28.08
CA ARG A 315 2.97 10.46 -28.83
C ARG A 315 2.98 9.26 -27.88
N ARG A 316 3.82 9.28 -26.84
CA ARG A 316 3.91 8.18 -25.86
C ARG A 316 2.82 8.22 -24.79
N ASN A 317 1.96 9.25 -24.80
CA ASN A 317 0.87 9.44 -23.84
C ASN A 317 1.35 9.46 -22.37
N VAL A 318 2.57 9.96 -22.15
CA VAL A 318 3.18 10.09 -20.84
C VAL A 318 2.98 11.50 -20.31
N LYS A 319 2.81 11.63 -19.00
CA LYS A 319 2.46 12.91 -18.35
C LYS A 319 3.66 13.60 -17.69
N ALA A 320 4.83 12.96 -17.76
CA ALA A 320 6.11 13.47 -17.31
C ALA A 320 7.23 12.73 -18.05
N LEU A 321 8.36 13.40 -18.24
CA LEU A 321 9.60 12.83 -18.77
C LEU A 321 10.75 13.16 -17.81
N PRO A 322 11.44 12.16 -17.26
CA PRO A 322 12.72 12.38 -16.60
C PRO A 322 13.75 12.91 -17.61
N VAL A 323 14.58 13.85 -17.15
CA VAL A 323 15.74 14.34 -17.87
C VAL A 323 16.97 13.69 -17.26
N VAL A 324 17.81 13.07 -18.09
CA VAL A 324 18.97 12.31 -17.65
C VAL A 324 20.28 12.84 -18.25
N ASP A 325 21.39 12.59 -17.55
CA ASP A 325 22.74 12.80 -18.09
C ASP A 325 23.19 11.62 -18.98
N SER A 326 24.43 11.69 -19.48
CA SER A 326 25.04 10.64 -20.32
C SER A 326 25.24 9.30 -19.59
N ARG A 327 25.24 9.29 -18.26
CA ARG A 327 25.31 8.10 -17.40
C ARG A 327 23.93 7.62 -16.95
N ARG A 328 22.85 8.20 -17.49
CA ARG A 328 21.45 7.93 -17.12
C ARG A 328 21.06 8.32 -15.68
N HIS A 329 21.83 9.18 -15.02
CA HIS A 329 21.40 9.75 -13.75
C HIS A 329 20.31 10.79 -13.98
N VAL A 330 19.34 10.86 -13.08
CA VAL A 330 18.23 11.81 -13.16
C VAL A 330 18.72 13.20 -12.74
N VAL A 331 18.70 14.15 -13.67
CA VAL A 331 19.11 15.55 -13.46
C VAL A 331 17.95 16.54 -13.55
N GLY A 332 16.78 16.08 -14.00
CA GLY A 332 15.59 16.90 -14.15
C GLY A 332 14.32 16.09 -14.37
N ILE A 333 13.17 16.75 -14.28
CA ILE A 333 11.89 16.20 -14.72
C ILE A 333 11.07 17.29 -15.40
N ILE A 334 10.42 16.94 -16.51
CA ILE A 334 9.52 17.82 -17.24
C ILE A 334 8.11 17.25 -17.15
N THR A 335 7.17 18.08 -16.71
CA THR A 335 5.75 17.76 -16.68
C THR A 335 4.95 18.77 -17.51
N GLY A 336 3.67 18.49 -17.76
CA GLY A 336 2.80 19.46 -18.43
C GLY A 336 2.66 20.79 -17.68
N GLY A 337 2.90 20.82 -16.36
CA GLY A 337 2.94 22.08 -15.60
C GLY A 337 4.15 22.94 -15.97
N ASP A 338 5.32 22.31 -16.11
CA ASP A 338 6.55 23.01 -16.49
C ASP A 338 6.46 23.59 -17.91
N LEU A 339 5.85 22.83 -18.83
CA LEU A 339 5.61 23.30 -20.20
C LEU A 339 4.66 24.51 -20.26
N LEU A 340 3.65 24.55 -19.40
CA LEU A 340 2.73 25.67 -19.28
C LEU A 340 3.43 26.94 -18.76
N THR A 341 4.27 26.79 -17.74
CA THR A 341 4.85 27.94 -17.03
C THR A 341 6.16 28.44 -17.66
N ARG A 342 6.98 27.54 -18.23
CA ARG A 342 8.33 27.87 -18.74
C ARG A 342 8.53 27.56 -20.22
N GLY A 343 7.68 26.72 -20.80
CA GLY A 343 7.78 26.26 -22.19
C GLY A 343 6.93 27.05 -23.20
N ASP A 344 6.30 28.15 -22.79
CA ASP A 344 5.43 29.02 -23.62
C ASP A 344 4.35 28.26 -24.41
N LEU A 345 3.95 27.07 -23.95
CA LEU A 345 3.05 26.18 -24.70
C LEU A 345 1.64 26.79 -24.86
N GLY A 346 1.25 27.66 -23.92
CA GLY A 346 -0.06 28.32 -23.87
C GLY A 346 -1.25 27.36 -23.82
N LEU A 347 -1.03 26.06 -23.58
CA LEU A 347 -2.06 25.02 -23.54
C LEU A 347 -1.78 23.95 -22.50
N ARG A 348 -2.82 23.49 -21.81
CA ARG A 348 -2.74 22.32 -20.95
C ARG A 348 -2.71 21.06 -21.81
N LEU A 349 -1.65 20.23 -21.67
CA LEU A 349 -1.55 18.92 -22.33
C LEU A 349 -2.72 17.95 -22.04
N SER A 350 -3.59 18.26 -21.07
CA SER A 350 -4.80 17.50 -20.80
C SER A 350 -5.88 17.60 -21.88
N ILE A 351 -5.79 18.59 -22.79
CA ILE A 351 -6.78 18.87 -23.86
C ILE A 351 -6.44 18.06 -25.14
N LYS A 352 -5.58 17.03 -25.03
CA LYS A 352 -5.09 16.23 -26.17
C LYS A 352 -6.19 15.60 -27.04
N GLN A 353 -7.28 15.11 -26.44
CA GLN A 353 -8.33 14.36 -27.15
C GLN A 353 -9.29 15.23 -27.98
N GLU A 354 -9.04 16.52 -27.94
CA GLU A 354 -10.03 17.55 -28.12
C GLU A 354 -9.54 18.56 -29.20
N LEU A 355 -8.25 18.48 -29.53
CA LEU A 355 -7.55 19.16 -30.62
C LEU A 355 -7.52 18.25 -31.85
N ASP A 356 -7.76 18.80 -33.03
CA ASP A 356 -7.50 18.10 -34.29
C ASP A 356 -5.97 17.96 -34.55
N ALA A 357 -5.62 17.04 -35.46
CA ALA A 357 -4.23 16.73 -35.79
C ALA A 357 -3.49 17.90 -36.46
N ASP A 358 -4.21 18.85 -37.05
CA ASP A 358 -3.66 20.00 -37.77
C ASP A 358 -3.29 21.13 -36.80
N THR A 359 -4.18 21.48 -35.87
CA THR A 359 -3.91 22.44 -34.78
C THR A 359 -2.73 21.98 -33.94
N LEU A 360 -2.61 20.67 -33.69
CA LEU A 360 -1.46 20.13 -32.97
C LEU A 360 -0.16 20.28 -33.77
N ARG A 361 -0.19 19.99 -35.08
CA ARG A 361 0.97 20.14 -35.97
C ARG A 361 1.42 21.59 -36.08
N ASP A 362 0.50 22.53 -36.24
CA ASP A 362 0.82 23.95 -36.33
C ASP A 362 1.45 24.48 -35.04
N ARG A 363 0.99 23.98 -33.89
CA ARG A 363 1.58 24.34 -32.59
C ARG A 363 2.94 23.74 -32.36
N LEU A 364 3.16 22.48 -32.78
CA LEU A 364 4.49 21.86 -32.76
C LEU A 364 5.46 22.59 -33.70
N ARG A 365 4.98 23.06 -34.86
CA ARG A 365 5.77 23.92 -35.78
C ARG A 365 6.13 25.25 -35.14
N ALA A 366 5.18 25.91 -34.48
CA ALA A 366 5.45 27.16 -33.74
C ALA A 366 6.50 26.95 -32.64
N LEU A 367 6.47 25.81 -31.94
CA LEU A 367 7.47 25.43 -30.95
C LEU A 367 8.82 25.03 -31.54
N SER A 368 8.85 24.56 -32.79
CA SER A 368 10.10 24.19 -33.48
C SER A 368 10.97 25.41 -33.78
N GLY A 369 10.38 26.62 -33.83
CA GLY A 369 11.10 27.89 -33.88
C GLY A 369 11.60 28.40 -32.51
N SER A 370 11.25 27.71 -31.41
CA SER A 370 11.74 28.04 -30.07
C SER A 370 13.18 27.54 -29.90
N ALA A 371 14.08 28.40 -29.43
CA ALA A 371 15.45 28.03 -29.07
C ALA A 371 15.52 27.18 -27.78
N LYS A 372 14.39 26.96 -27.09
CA LYS A 372 14.38 26.34 -25.77
C LYS A 372 14.64 24.84 -25.83
N SER A 373 15.38 24.36 -24.82
CA SER A 373 15.70 22.95 -24.61
C SER A 373 15.06 22.40 -23.32
N ALA A 374 15.17 21.09 -23.11
CA ALA A 374 14.75 20.43 -21.88
C ALA A 374 15.37 21.09 -20.62
N ARG A 375 16.64 21.48 -20.66
CA ARG A 375 17.37 22.12 -19.55
C ARG A 375 16.75 23.43 -19.05
N GLU A 376 16.12 24.17 -19.94
CA GLU A 376 15.54 25.48 -19.66
C GLU A 376 14.14 25.38 -19.06
N VAL A 377 13.44 24.28 -19.33
CA VAL A 377 12.05 24.09 -18.91
C VAL A 377 11.94 23.16 -17.70
N MET A 378 12.86 22.20 -17.55
CA MET A 378 12.81 21.17 -16.51
C MET A 378 12.85 21.72 -15.08
N SER A 379 12.16 21.00 -14.19
CA SER A 379 12.36 21.14 -12.75
C SER A 379 13.64 20.39 -12.35
N ARG A 380 14.59 21.10 -11.72
CA ARG A 380 15.94 20.59 -11.39
C ARG A 380 16.02 19.83 -10.07
N HIS A 381 15.19 20.21 -9.09
CA HIS A 381 15.10 19.52 -7.81
C HIS A 381 14.20 18.29 -7.95
N VAL A 382 14.77 17.20 -8.45
CA VAL A 382 14.05 15.96 -8.66
C VAL A 382 14.25 15.05 -7.47
N HIS A 383 13.13 14.66 -6.86
CA HIS A 383 13.16 13.61 -5.87
C HIS A 383 13.06 12.26 -6.57
N THR A 384 14.05 11.40 -6.32
CA THR A 384 14.07 10.02 -6.79
C THR A 384 13.76 9.07 -5.63
N VAL A 385 13.47 7.82 -5.96
CA VAL A 385 13.34 6.72 -4.99
C VAL A 385 14.09 5.50 -5.49
N GLU A 386 14.65 4.70 -4.60
CA GLU A 386 15.32 3.45 -4.99
C GLU A 386 14.29 2.37 -5.33
N SER A 387 14.61 1.49 -6.27
CA SER A 387 13.70 0.42 -6.71
C SER A 387 13.34 -0.57 -5.59
N SER A 388 14.21 -0.73 -4.60
CA SER A 388 14.03 -1.56 -3.40
C SER A 388 13.31 -0.84 -2.27
N ALA A 389 12.87 0.41 -2.45
CA ALA A 389 12.12 1.11 -1.40
C ALA A 389 10.74 0.49 -1.22
N ASP A 390 10.26 0.46 0.02
CA ASP A 390 8.90 0.02 0.34
C ASP A 390 7.84 1.05 -0.11
N LEU A 391 6.62 0.57 -0.33
CA LEU A 391 5.50 1.40 -0.77
C LEU A 391 5.18 2.53 0.22
N ALA A 392 5.31 2.28 1.52
CA ALA A 392 5.01 3.25 2.57
C ALA A 392 5.95 4.47 2.51
N THR A 393 7.23 4.25 2.24
CA THR A 393 8.23 5.30 2.05
C THR A 393 7.89 6.17 0.84
N VAL A 394 7.49 5.54 -0.26
CA VAL A 394 7.06 6.24 -1.49
C VAL A 394 5.82 7.09 -1.21
N MET A 395 4.84 6.54 -0.49
CA MET A 395 3.61 7.24 -0.10
C MET A 395 3.92 8.48 0.74
N ARG A 396 4.72 8.33 1.81
CA ARG A 396 5.17 9.46 2.66
C ARG A 396 5.91 10.51 1.85
N GLN A 397 6.84 10.09 1.00
CA GLN A 397 7.61 11.00 0.15
C GLN A 397 6.70 11.78 -0.81
N MET A 398 5.78 11.12 -1.50
CA MET A 398 4.81 11.77 -2.40
C MET A 398 3.88 12.72 -1.65
N ALA A 399 3.42 12.35 -0.44
CA ALA A 399 2.54 13.16 0.39
C ALA A 399 3.26 14.42 0.91
N ALA A 400 4.41 14.24 1.57
CA ALA A 400 5.17 15.32 2.18
C ALA A 400 5.67 16.34 1.14
N GLN A 401 6.20 15.86 0.02
CA GLN A 401 6.77 16.72 -1.02
C GLN A 401 5.71 17.20 -2.03
N ARG A 402 4.45 16.76 -1.90
CA ARG A 402 3.33 17.06 -2.81
C ARG A 402 3.60 16.68 -4.28
N ILE A 403 4.37 15.61 -4.47
CA ILE A 403 4.82 15.15 -5.79
C ILE A 403 3.83 14.16 -6.40
N LYS A 404 3.65 14.23 -7.72
CA LYS A 404 2.73 13.33 -8.45
C LYS A 404 3.39 12.06 -8.96
N ARG A 405 4.70 12.10 -9.20
CA ARG A 405 5.51 11.03 -9.78
C ARG A 405 6.95 11.13 -9.31
N LEU A 406 7.57 9.99 -9.04
CA LEU A 406 8.97 9.88 -8.64
C LEU A 406 9.71 9.01 -9.66
N PRO A 407 10.80 9.49 -10.26
CA PRO A 407 11.73 8.63 -10.97
C PRO A 407 12.34 7.60 -10.02
N VAL A 408 12.45 6.37 -10.49
CA VAL A 408 12.99 5.23 -9.74
C VAL A 408 14.40 4.96 -10.23
N VAL A 409 15.33 4.83 -9.30
CA VAL A 409 16.74 4.60 -9.59
C VAL A 409 17.23 3.29 -8.97
N ASN A 410 18.28 2.71 -9.55
CA ASN A 410 19.00 1.58 -8.94
C ASN A 410 20.05 2.08 -7.92
N GLU A 411 20.82 1.15 -7.34
CA GLU A 411 21.91 1.45 -6.40
C GLU A 411 22.98 2.38 -6.99
N LYS A 412 23.21 2.29 -8.31
CA LYS A 412 24.12 3.17 -9.07
C LYS A 412 23.51 4.54 -9.40
N LYS A 413 22.31 4.85 -8.91
CA LYS A 413 21.53 6.07 -9.18
C LYS A 413 21.09 6.25 -10.64
N GLU A 414 21.12 5.18 -11.44
CA GLU A 414 20.67 5.20 -12.84
C GLU A 414 19.14 5.05 -12.90
N LEU A 415 18.49 5.76 -13.82
CA LEU A 415 17.04 5.68 -14.02
C LEU A 415 16.61 4.29 -14.52
N VAL A 416 15.81 3.58 -13.72
CA VAL A 416 15.25 2.24 -14.04
C VAL A 416 13.72 2.22 -14.13
N GLY A 417 13.03 3.26 -13.65
CA GLY A 417 11.57 3.27 -13.62
C GLY A 417 10.98 4.63 -13.29
N ILE A 418 9.64 4.71 -13.30
CA ILE A 418 8.90 5.84 -12.74
C ILE A 418 7.65 5.31 -12.04
N VAL A 419 7.35 5.86 -10.86
CA VAL A 419 6.15 5.52 -10.10
C VAL A 419 5.28 6.76 -9.94
N SER A 420 3.97 6.64 -10.19
CA SER A 420 3.01 7.72 -9.98
C SER A 420 2.06 7.46 -8.82
N ARG A 421 1.43 8.52 -8.30
CA ARG A 421 0.33 8.37 -7.31
C ARG A 421 -0.77 7.42 -7.78
N ALA A 422 -1.01 7.34 -9.08
CA ALA A 422 -2.01 6.42 -9.62
C ALA A 422 -1.55 4.96 -9.57
N ASP A 423 -0.26 4.70 -9.67
CA ASP A 423 0.29 3.34 -9.58
C ASP A 423 0.28 2.87 -8.12
N VAL A 424 0.67 3.76 -7.19
CA VAL A 424 0.54 3.52 -5.75
C VAL A 424 -0.91 3.24 -5.35
N LEU A 425 -1.85 4.11 -5.72
CA LEU A 425 -3.27 3.90 -5.41
C LEU A 425 -3.85 2.66 -6.11
N ARG A 426 -3.34 2.26 -7.28
CA ARG A 426 -3.75 1.02 -7.96
C ARG A 426 -3.28 -0.21 -7.20
N ALA A 427 -2.03 -0.20 -6.74
CA ALA A 427 -1.49 -1.25 -5.88
C ALA A 427 -2.31 -1.38 -4.59
N ILE A 428 -2.75 -0.24 -4.03
CA ILE A 428 -3.64 -0.23 -2.86
C ILE A 428 -5.03 -0.77 -3.21
N ALA A 429 -5.61 -0.31 -4.31
CA ALA A 429 -6.95 -0.74 -4.73
C ALA A 429 -7.05 -2.25 -5.04
N SER A 430 -5.94 -2.88 -5.46
CA SER A 430 -5.87 -4.32 -5.75
C SER A 430 -5.82 -5.21 -4.51
N LEU A 431 -5.72 -4.63 -3.31
CA LEU A 431 -5.69 -5.39 -2.07
C LEU A 431 -7.10 -5.83 -1.67
N PRO A 432 -7.25 -7.03 -1.11
CA PRO A 432 -8.50 -7.45 -0.50
C PRO A 432 -8.83 -6.51 0.66
N GLU A 433 -10.02 -5.91 0.68
CA GLU A 433 -10.57 -5.34 1.92
C GLU A 433 -11.17 -6.49 2.73
N PRO A 434 -11.15 -6.41 4.07
CA PRO A 434 -11.94 -7.32 4.89
C PRO A 434 -13.44 -7.10 4.60
N HIS A 435 -13.96 -7.95 3.71
CA HIS A 435 -15.33 -8.32 3.36
C HIS A 435 -16.39 -7.23 3.12
N ASP A 436 -16.80 -7.15 1.84
CA ASP A 436 -17.98 -6.50 1.25
C ASP A 436 -19.25 -7.40 1.35
N THR A 437 -19.38 -8.23 2.40
CA THR A 437 -20.42 -9.30 2.45
C THR A 437 -21.29 -9.38 3.71
N ALA A 438 -21.35 -8.35 4.56
CA ALA A 438 -22.39 -8.30 5.60
C ALA A 438 -22.90 -6.87 5.80
N GLN A 439 -24.23 -6.74 5.92
CA GLN A 439 -25.00 -5.49 6.03
C GLN A 439 -24.73 -4.67 7.30
N HIS A 440 -23.62 -4.90 8.00
CA HIS A 440 -23.20 -4.15 9.18
C HIS A 440 -21.79 -3.61 8.97
N VAL A 441 -21.76 -2.34 8.56
CA VAL A 441 -20.56 -1.51 8.50
C VAL A 441 -20.08 -1.30 9.93
N LEU A 442 -19.08 -2.09 10.37
CA LEU A 442 -18.25 -1.66 11.49
C LEU A 442 -17.65 -0.29 11.11
N PRO A 443 -17.68 0.73 11.99
CA PRO A 443 -16.92 1.95 11.75
C PRO A 443 -15.49 1.55 11.42
N ALA A 444 -14.99 1.98 10.26
CA ALA A 444 -13.65 1.63 9.85
C ALA A 444 -12.68 2.13 10.92
N ALA A 445 -12.11 1.22 11.70
CA ALA A 445 -11.09 1.57 12.66
C ALA A 445 -9.84 1.99 11.84
N GLY A 446 -9.57 3.30 11.82
CA GLY A 446 -8.60 3.94 10.93
C GLY A 446 -9.19 5.22 10.33
N ARG A 447 -8.37 5.97 9.57
CA ARG A 447 -8.86 7.19 8.92
C ARG A 447 -9.88 6.89 7.83
N THR A 448 -10.92 7.70 7.75
CA THR A 448 -12.01 7.58 6.76
C THR A 448 -12.00 8.76 5.78
N VAL A 449 -12.97 8.78 4.86
CA VAL A 449 -13.21 9.95 4.01
C VAL A 449 -13.55 11.21 4.83
N ALA A 450 -14.11 11.07 6.04
CA ALA A 450 -14.41 12.19 6.93
C ALA A 450 -13.16 12.94 7.39
N ASP A 451 -12.01 12.27 7.49
CA ASP A 451 -10.73 12.90 7.87
C ASP A 451 -10.06 13.66 6.72
N ALA A 452 -10.62 13.53 5.51
CA ALA A 452 -10.07 14.15 4.31
C ALA A 452 -10.40 15.64 4.26
N GLU A 453 -9.41 16.44 3.86
CA GLU A 453 -9.66 17.82 3.47
C GLU A 453 -10.58 17.85 2.24
N ILE A 454 -11.84 18.18 2.49
CA ILE A 454 -12.88 18.26 1.46
C ILE A 454 -12.70 19.55 0.66
N THR A 455 -12.63 19.41 -0.67
CA THR A 455 -12.58 20.57 -1.56
C THR A 455 -13.99 20.93 -2.02
N GLU A 456 -14.37 22.19 -1.82
CA GLU A 456 -15.64 22.73 -2.31
C GLU A 456 -15.67 22.82 -3.85
N ALA A 457 -16.87 22.70 -4.41
CA ALA A 457 -17.15 22.95 -5.82
C ALA A 457 -18.45 23.74 -5.96
N PRO A 458 -18.56 24.64 -6.95
CA PRO A 458 -19.81 25.32 -7.26
C PRO A 458 -20.93 24.34 -7.51
N VAL A 459 -22.12 24.67 -7.00
CA VAL A 459 -23.34 23.89 -7.16
C VAL A 459 -24.32 24.66 -8.03
N VAL A 460 -24.97 23.97 -8.97
CA VAL A 460 -26.01 24.50 -9.86
C VAL A 460 -27.20 23.55 -9.91
N THR A 461 -28.36 24.04 -10.33
CA THR A 461 -29.53 23.18 -10.56
C THR A 461 -29.54 22.60 -11.96
N ALA A 462 -30.33 21.55 -12.18
CA ALA A 462 -30.50 20.87 -13.47
C ALA A 462 -30.90 21.81 -14.64
N GLU A 463 -31.63 22.89 -14.32
CA GLU A 463 -32.18 23.86 -15.28
C GLU A 463 -31.22 25.02 -15.58
N THR A 464 -30.08 25.10 -14.87
CA THR A 464 -29.12 26.20 -15.04
C THR A 464 -28.60 26.24 -16.48
N SER A 465 -28.53 27.44 -17.07
CA SER A 465 -28.11 27.61 -18.48
C SER A 465 -26.64 27.21 -18.69
N ALA A 466 -26.32 26.73 -19.90
CA ALA A 466 -24.96 26.34 -20.26
C ALA A 466 -23.94 27.49 -20.15
N GLU A 467 -24.37 28.72 -20.36
CA GLU A 467 -23.53 29.91 -20.18
C GLU A 467 -23.12 30.11 -18.72
N GLU A 468 -24.09 30.02 -17.80
CA GLU A 468 -23.83 30.11 -16.37
C GLU A 468 -22.96 28.94 -15.90
N VAL A 469 -23.22 27.72 -16.41
CA VAL A 469 -22.37 26.55 -16.14
C VAL A 469 -20.94 26.80 -16.60
N LEU A 470 -20.72 27.29 -17.83
CA LEU A 470 -19.40 27.59 -18.36
C LEU A 470 -18.70 28.65 -17.51
N ARG A 471 -19.40 29.71 -17.09
CA ARG A 471 -18.86 30.74 -16.19
C ARG A 471 -18.39 30.13 -14.86
N ARG A 472 -19.22 29.30 -14.22
CA ARG A 472 -18.86 28.61 -12.96
C ARG A 472 -17.68 27.64 -13.12
N VAL A 473 -17.63 26.93 -14.25
CA VAL A 473 -16.46 26.08 -14.60
C VAL A 473 -15.20 26.94 -14.77
N LEU A 474 -15.32 28.13 -15.36
CA LEU A 474 -14.19 29.03 -15.59
C LEU A 474 -13.69 29.72 -14.32
N GLU A 475 -14.59 30.10 -13.41
CA GLU A 475 -14.26 30.72 -12.13
C GLU A 475 -13.65 29.72 -11.14
N ASN A 476 -13.99 28.43 -11.27
CA ASN A 476 -13.50 27.41 -10.38
C ASN A 476 -12.13 26.83 -10.80
N PRO A 477 -11.11 26.83 -9.93
CA PRO A 477 -9.78 26.27 -10.25
C PRO A 477 -9.78 24.77 -10.58
N LEU A 478 -10.76 24.02 -10.06
CA LEU A 478 -10.91 22.59 -10.34
C LEU A 478 -11.59 22.34 -11.69
N ARG A 479 -12.15 23.38 -12.33
CA ARG A 479 -12.94 23.32 -13.58
C ARG A 479 -14.11 22.35 -13.48
N ARG A 480 -14.84 22.41 -12.36
CA ARG A 480 -15.91 21.47 -12.01
C ARG A 480 -17.10 22.18 -11.41
N VAL A 481 -18.29 21.69 -11.75
CA VAL A 481 -19.56 22.16 -11.19
C VAL A 481 -20.42 20.94 -10.87
N VAL A 482 -21.03 20.92 -9.69
CA VAL A 482 -21.92 19.85 -9.23
C VAL A 482 -23.36 20.25 -9.53
N VAL A 483 -24.12 19.33 -10.10
CA VAL A 483 -25.53 19.53 -10.41
C VAL A 483 -26.36 18.87 -9.32
N THR A 484 -27.28 19.60 -8.71
CA THR A 484 -28.17 19.06 -7.66
C THR A 484 -29.65 19.25 -8.02
N SER A 485 -30.50 18.46 -7.37
CA SER A 485 -31.93 18.71 -7.32
C SER A 485 -32.21 19.95 -6.44
N PRO A 486 -33.43 20.50 -6.50
CA PRO A 486 -33.87 21.54 -5.54
C PRO A 486 -33.79 21.09 -4.07
N ALA A 487 -33.86 19.78 -3.80
CA ALA A 487 -33.71 19.20 -2.48
C ALA A 487 -32.24 19.01 -2.04
N GLY A 488 -31.27 19.38 -2.88
CA GLY A 488 -29.83 19.30 -2.59
C GLY A 488 -29.17 17.96 -2.91
N THR A 489 -29.93 16.97 -3.42
CA THR A 489 -29.40 15.66 -3.83
C THR A 489 -28.55 15.80 -5.08
N VAL A 490 -27.38 15.15 -5.12
CA VAL A 490 -26.50 15.23 -6.29
C VAL A 490 -27.08 14.46 -7.47
N LEU A 491 -27.21 15.14 -8.62
CA LEU A 491 -27.68 14.59 -9.88
C LEU A 491 -26.53 14.32 -10.85
N GLY A 492 -25.46 15.11 -10.81
CA GLY A 492 -24.34 14.94 -11.74
C GLY A 492 -23.17 15.88 -11.50
N LEU A 493 -22.13 15.72 -12.32
CA LEU A 493 -20.94 16.54 -12.33
C LEU A 493 -20.66 17.01 -13.76
N ILE A 494 -20.32 18.28 -13.91
CA ILE A 494 -19.91 18.89 -15.19
C ILE A 494 -18.45 19.31 -15.07
N THR A 495 -17.64 18.93 -16.06
CA THR A 495 -16.24 19.32 -16.22
C THR A 495 -16.03 20.15 -17.47
N ASP A 496 -14.87 20.82 -17.58
CA ASP A 496 -14.44 21.49 -18.82
C ASP A 496 -14.52 20.59 -20.06
N ARG A 497 -14.19 19.30 -19.91
CA ARG A 497 -14.34 18.27 -20.95
C ARG A 497 -15.79 18.06 -21.36
N ASP A 498 -16.74 18.06 -20.43
CA ASP A 498 -18.15 17.80 -20.74
C ASP A 498 -18.77 18.97 -21.51
N VAL A 499 -18.42 20.20 -21.10
CA VAL A 499 -18.83 21.42 -21.82
C VAL A 499 -18.31 21.41 -23.25
N LEU A 500 -17.05 21.01 -23.44
CA LEU A 500 -16.42 21.00 -24.75
C LEU A 500 -16.92 19.83 -25.62
N ALA A 501 -17.10 18.64 -25.05
CA ALA A 501 -17.62 17.46 -25.76
C ALA A 501 -19.06 17.64 -26.26
N ARG A 502 -19.83 18.55 -25.65
CA ARG A 502 -21.23 18.83 -26.00
C ARG A 502 -21.43 20.15 -26.74
N SER A 503 -20.32 20.82 -27.10
CA SER A 503 -20.33 21.99 -27.96
C SER A 503 -20.55 21.64 -29.42
N THR A 504 -21.13 22.57 -30.19
CA THR A 504 -21.29 22.41 -31.64
C THR A 504 -19.98 22.77 -32.36
N PRO A 505 -19.73 22.28 -33.58
CA PRO A 505 -18.54 22.64 -34.36
C PRO A 505 -18.31 24.15 -34.49
N GLU A 506 -19.38 24.95 -34.53
CA GLU A 506 -19.34 26.41 -34.67
C GLU A 506 -18.97 27.12 -33.37
N THR A 507 -19.38 26.59 -32.22
CA THR A 507 -19.16 27.20 -30.88
C THR A 507 -17.90 26.66 -30.20
N ARG A 508 -17.47 25.45 -30.57
CA ARG A 508 -16.29 24.76 -30.04
C ARG A 508 -15.00 25.61 -30.07
N PRO A 509 -14.66 26.34 -31.15
CA PRO A 509 -13.45 27.18 -31.18
C PRO A 509 -13.46 28.29 -30.13
N TRP A 510 -14.63 28.89 -29.89
CA TRP A 510 -14.80 29.94 -28.89
C TRP A 510 -14.71 29.37 -27.47
N ILE A 511 -15.43 28.27 -27.19
CA ILE A 511 -15.38 27.60 -25.87
C ILE A 511 -13.95 27.15 -25.54
N LEU A 512 -13.25 26.55 -26.51
CA LEU A 512 -11.84 26.19 -26.36
C LEU A 512 -11.00 27.40 -25.95
N ARG A 513 -11.22 28.57 -26.56
CA ARG A 513 -10.49 29.82 -26.25
C ARG A 513 -10.78 30.35 -24.86
N MET A 514 -12.01 30.26 -24.42
CA MET A 514 -12.41 30.61 -23.05
C MET A 514 -11.77 29.67 -22.03
N LEU A 515 -11.80 28.35 -22.26
CA LEU A 515 -11.15 27.36 -21.40
C LEU A 515 -9.62 27.52 -21.32
N MET A 516 -9.00 27.97 -22.42
CA MET A 516 -7.58 28.34 -22.51
C MET A 516 -7.24 29.65 -21.78
N GLY A 517 -8.22 30.46 -21.37
CA GLY A 517 -7.98 31.74 -20.69
C GLY A 517 -7.54 32.88 -21.61
N THR A 518 -7.65 32.70 -22.92
CA THR A 518 -7.23 33.68 -23.95
C THR A 518 -8.32 34.71 -24.29
N GLY A 519 -9.53 34.56 -23.74
CA GLY A 519 -10.65 35.50 -23.92
C GLY A 519 -11.25 35.52 -25.33
N PRO A 520 -12.33 36.29 -25.56
CA PRO A 520 -12.96 36.45 -26.88
C PRO A 520 -12.09 37.29 -27.84
N ARG A 521 -12.20 37.05 -29.16
CA ARG A 521 -11.54 37.89 -30.19
C ARG A 521 -12.37 39.13 -30.49
N LYS A 522 -11.71 40.23 -30.91
CA LYS A 522 -12.37 41.51 -31.24
C LYS A 522 -13.29 41.42 -32.48
N ASP A 523 -13.07 40.44 -33.35
CA ASP A 523 -13.71 40.25 -34.65
C ASP A 523 -14.72 39.08 -34.71
N GLU A 524 -15.05 38.46 -33.56
CA GLU A 524 -16.00 37.35 -33.51
C GLU A 524 -17.46 37.80 -33.60
N LYS A 525 -18.21 37.17 -34.53
CA LYS A 525 -19.66 37.37 -34.65
C LYS A 525 -20.37 36.79 -33.42
N HIS A 526 -21.32 37.56 -32.86
CA HIS A 526 -22.12 37.21 -31.66
C HIS A 526 -22.80 35.81 -31.72
N ALA A 527 -23.11 35.31 -32.92
CA ALA A 527 -23.75 34.00 -33.08
C ALA A 527 -22.86 32.80 -32.67
N HIS A 528 -21.55 33.00 -32.47
CA HIS A 528 -20.59 31.95 -32.12
C HIS A 528 -20.01 32.10 -30.70
N THR A 529 -20.55 33.02 -29.88
CA THR A 529 -19.99 33.41 -28.57
C THR A 529 -20.79 32.92 -27.37
N HIS A 530 -21.65 31.92 -27.54
CA HIS A 530 -22.39 31.30 -26.43
C HIS A 530 -22.48 29.77 -26.62
N PRO A 531 -22.54 28.97 -25.55
CA PRO A 531 -22.63 27.50 -25.63
C PRO A 531 -23.99 26.95 -26.12
N GLY A 532 -24.90 27.80 -26.60
CA GLY A 532 -26.24 27.43 -27.06
C GLY A 532 -27.29 27.32 -25.94
N PRO A 533 -28.53 26.89 -26.24
CA PRO A 533 -29.64 26.85 -25.29
C PRO A 533 -29.60 25.64 -24.34
N LEU A 534 -28.46 24.94 -24.24
CA LEU A 534 -28.31 23.77 -23.40
C LEU A 534 -28.45 24.15 -21.91
N THR A 535 -28.91 23.20 -21.11
CA THR A 535 -28.95 23.30 -19.64
C THR A 535 -27.88 22.42 -19.00
N ALA A 536 -27.69 22.57 -17.69
CA ALA A 536 -26.78 21.72 -16.90
C ALA A 536 -27.08 20.23 -17.10
N THR A 537 -28.35 19.82 -17.13
CA THR A 537 -28.77 18.44 -17.45
C THR A 537 -28.28 18.00 -18.82
N ALA A 538 -28.40 18.88 -19.82
CA ALA A 538 -27.95 18.59 -21.16
C ALA A 538 -26.41 18.65 -21.30
N LEU A 539 -25.67 19.13 -20.29
CA LEU A 539 -24.21 19.15 -20.24
C LEU A 539 -23.59 18.05 -19.36
N MET A 540 -24.28 17.58 -18.32
CA MET A 540 -23.72 16.63 -17.34
C MET A 540 -23.59 15.21 -17.88
N ALA A 541 -22.44 14.57 -17.61
CA ALA A 541 -22.28 13.14 -17.81
C ALA A 541 -23.05 12.37 -16.71
N PRO A 542 -23.79 11.29 -17.05
CA PRO A 542 -24.63 10.58 -16.09
C PRO A 542 -23.86 9.72 -15.06
N SER A 543 -22.55 9.55 -15.22
CA SER A 543 -21.74 8.69 -14.34
C SER A 543 -21.16 9.48 -13.18
N LEU A 544 -21.90 9.51 -12.06
CA LEU A 544 -21.45 10.06 -10.79
C LEU A 544 -20.94 8.92 -9.91
N ILE A 545 -19.69 9.03 -9.44
CA ILE A 545 -19.12 8.10 -8.45
C ILE A 545 -19.01 8.84 -7.13
N THR A 546 -19.78 8.37 -6.15
CA THR A 546 -19.89 8.98 -4.83
C THR A 546 -19.23 8.10 -3.76
N VAL A 547 -18.87 8.73 -2.65
CA VAL A 547 -18.50 8.10 -1.38
C VAL A 547 -19.18 8.83 -0.24
N ARG A 548 -19.28 8.17 0.90
CA ARG A 548 -19.78 8.73 2.15
C ARG A 548 -18.63 9.04 3.11
N PRO A 549 -18.80 9.95 4.08
CA PRO A 549 -17.77 10.27 5.07
C PRO A 549 -17.23 9.04 5.83
N GLU A 550 -18.09 8.05 6.09
CA GLU A 550 -17.77 6.81 6.80
C GLU A 550 -17.00 5.78 5.95
N ASP A 551 -16.91 5.97 4.63
CA ASP A 551 -16.24 5.01 3.75
C ASP A 551 -14.73 4.93 4.04
N SER A 552 -14.17 3.73 3.87
CA SER A 552 -12.73 3.52 4.02
C SER A 552 -11.94 4.22 2.90
N LEU A 553 -10.74 4.72 3.23
CA LEU A 553 -9.84 5.31 2.24
C LEU A 553 -9.41 4.33 1.15
N GLY A 554 -9.33 3.03 1.48
CA GLY A 554 -9.05 1.97 0.51
C GLY A 554 -10.21 1.75 -0.46
N HIS A 555 -11.46 1.79 0.02
CA HIS A 555 -12.66 1.80 -0.83
C HIS A 555 -12.67 3.01 -1.78
N ALA A 556 -12.42 4.22 -1.25
CA ALA A 556 -12.31 5.43 -2.06
C ALA A 556 -11.20 5.30 -3.12
N ALA A 557 -10.01 4.80 -2.76
CA ALA A 557 -8.93 4.55 -3.71
C ALA A 557 -9.36 3.58 -4.83
N ARG A 558 -10.08 2.50 -4.49
CA ARG A 558 -10.60 1.51 -5.43
C ARG A 558 -11.57 2.13 -6.44
N LEU A 559 -12.58 2.86 -5.97
CA LEU A 559 -13.51 3.59 -6.84
C LEU A 559 -12.78 4.56 -7.78
N MET A 560 -11.80 5.31 -7.25
CA MET A 560 -10.98 6.21 -8.08
C MET A 560 -10.20 5.48 -9.19
N MET A 561 -9.74 4.25 -8.94
CA MET A 561 -8.98 3.47 -9.92
C MET A 561 -9.89 2.78 -10.94
N GLN A 562 -10.95 2.10 -10.47
CA GLN A 562 -11.91 1.38 -11.32
C GLN A 562 -12.58 2.34 -12.32
N HIS A 563 -13.09 3.47 -11.85
CA HIS A 563 -13.76 4.45 -12.69
C HIS A 563 -12.79 5.46 -13.34
N ARG A 564 -11.48 5.31 -13.12
CA ARG A 564 -10.42 6.20 -13.64
C ARG A 564 -10.63 7.68 -13.30
N VAL A 565 -11.32 7.98 -12.20
CA VAL A 565 -11.61 9.34 -11.73
C VAL A 565 -10.52 9.86 -10.79
N LYS A 566 -10.25 11.17 -10.84
CA LYS A 566 -9.23 11.83 -10.00
C LYS A 566 -9.76 12.30 -8.65
N ARG A 567 -11.08 12.43 -8.54
CA ARG A 567 -11.80 12.88 -7.34
C ARG A 567 -13.14 12.16 -7.28
N LEU A 568 -13.64 11.96 -6.09
CA LEU A 568 -14.96 11.41 -5.80
C LEU A 568 -15.83 12.51 -5.20
N VAL A 569 -17.14 12.38 -5.40
CA VAL A 569 -18.12 13.27 -4.80
C VAL A 569 -18.50 12.71 -3.44
N VAL A 570 -18.35 13.50 -2.39
CA VAL A 570 -18.73 13.10 -1.03
C VAL A 570 -20.18 13.51 -0.80
N VAL A 571 -21.01 12.54 -0.40
CA VAL A 571 -22.44 12.75 -0.12
C VAL A 571 -22.81 12.20 1.26
N ASP A 572 -23.81 12.80 1.89
CA ASP A 572 -24.39 12.27 3.13
C ASP A 572 -25.34 11.08 2.88
N GLU A 573 -25.93 10.51 3.94
CA GLU A 573 -26.90 9.41 3.83
C GLU A 573 -28.12 9.76 2.96
N ALA A 574 -28.51 11.03 2.91
CA ALA A 574 -29.61 11.53 2.08
C ALA A 574 -29.18 11.86 0.63
N GLY A 575 -27.92 11.60 0.26
CA GLY A 575 -27.37 11.87 -1.06
C GLY A 575 -27.09 13.36 -1.32
N ARG A 576 -27.06 14.20 -0.28
CA ARG A 576 -26.78 15.63 -0.41
C ARG A 576 -25.29 15.88 -0.56
N PHE A 577 -24.94 16.87 -1.37
CA PHE A 577 -23.54 17.22 -1.64
C PHE A 577 -22.83 17.71 -0.38
N HIS A 578 -21.70 17.08 -0.05
CA HIS A 578 -20.81 17.53 1.02
C HIS A 578 -19.51 18.16 0.47
N GLY A 579 -18.97 17.60 -0.62
CA GLY A 579 -17.81 18.17 -1.31
C GLY A 579 -17.08 17.17 -2.18
N LEU A 580 -15.79 17.43 -2.48
CA LEU A 580 -14.96 16.56 -3.30
C LEU A 580 -13.72 16.08 -2.54
N VAL A 581 -13.41 14.79 -2.63
CA VAL A 581 -12.15 14.21 -2.13
C VAL A 581 -11.28 13.78 -3.29
N ASP A 582 -9.97 14.08 -3.25
CA ASP A 582 -9.04 13.78 -4.34
C ASP A 582 -7.97 12.73 -3.99
N ARG A 583 -7.30 12.21 -5.03
CA ARG A 583 -6.21 11.22 -4.88
C ARG A 583 -5.03 11.69 -4.02
N ARG A 584 -4.79 13.01 -3.91
CA ARG A 584 -3.70 13.53 -3.06
C ARG A 584 -4.09 13.34 -1.62
N GLU A 585 -5.33 13.68 -1.30
CA GLU A 585 -5.83 13.63 0.06
C GLU A 585 -5.99 12.20 0.57
N VAL A 586 -6.57 11.31 -0.24
CA VAL A 586 -6.61 9.88 0.07
C VAL A 586 -5.20 9.33 0.33
N LEU A 587 -4.23 9.67 -0.52
CA LEU A 587 -2.84 9.23 -0.33
C LEU A 587 -2.19 9.82 0.93
N ARG A 588 -2.44 11.11 1.22
CA ARG A 588 -1.91 11.79 2.41
C ARG A 588 -2.39 11.09 3.68
N LEU A 589 -3.67 10.79 3.76
CA LEU A 589 -4.25 10.13 4.92
C LEU A 589 -3.75 8.69 5.06
N LEU A 590 -3.63 7.96 3.95
CA LEU A 590 -3.06 6.61 3.92
C LEU A 590 -1.56 6.59 4.29
N ALA A 591 -0.82 7.67 4.04
CA ALA A 591 0.61 7.75 4.35
C ALA A 591 0.92 7.97 5.85
N GLY A 592 -0.07 8.38 6.65
CA GLY A 592 0.09 8.78 8.04
C GLY A 592 0.29 10.28 8.19
#